data_AF-A0A6J8AZN5-F1
#
_entry.id   AF-A0A6J8AZN5-F1
#
_cell.length_a   1.000
_cell.length_b   1.000
_cell.length_c   1.000
_cell.angle_alpha   90.00
_cell.angle_beta   90.00
_cell.angle_gamma   90.00
#
_symmetry.space_group_name_H-M   'P 1'
#
loop_
_entity.id
_entity.type
_entity.pdbx_description
1 polymer ?
#
loop_
_entity_poly.entity_id
_entity_poly.type
_entity_poly.pdbx_seq_one_letter_code
_entity_poly.pdbx_strand_id
1 'polypeptide(L)'
;MSGIQCSVNCLPIITEDHLIYFATLCKNSKKLQHDTNKMYIAGIRYHYLRAGDNDPTTGTERLPYIMWGIKKSQHNVSRNRLPITSDVLKRLCNLLSTGVFSPFIDLMLQCAFLTAFFGFLRCGEFTCKTKDDCLNCVIIDDVEISLLHDQFVLKLRTSKTDPFRVGVNENDIFGPVHIMNKYLKYCLQMGALANFPLLVESEFDLSRPLSRETFINYVRQLLIRLGYNESKFCGHSFRIGAATSAAATGVEDHIIQTLGRWSSDCYIRYIKTDKRVISKAQEKMCHFEKYCIVDVTNIVYFYFCIC
;
A
#
# COMPACT_ATOMS: atom_id res chain seq x y z
N MET A 1 32.24 1.30 5.69
CA MET A 1 32.31 0.42 4.50
C MET A 1 33.09 1.17 3.43
N SER A 2 34.38 0.90 3.35
CA SER A 2 35.25 1.37 2.26
C SER A 2 34.74 0.75 0.97
N GLY A 3 34.12 1.58 0.13
CA GLY A 3 33.72 1.19 -1.22
C GLY A 3 34.94 0.74 -2.00
N ILE A 4 34.78 -0.30 -2.81
CA ILE A 4 35.79 -0.75 -3.77
C ILE A 4 36.08 0.47 -4.67
N GLN A 5 37.26 1.06 -4.53
CA GLN A 5 37.74 2.10 -5.43
C GLN A 5 38.15 1.42 -6.74
N CYS A 6 37.22 1.37 -7.70
CA CYS A 6 37.59 1.09 -9.08
C CYS A 6 38.32 2.31 -9.65
N SER A 7 39.50 2.07 -10.21
CA SER A 7 40.27 3.06 -10.98
C SER A 7 39.41 3.74 -12.05
N VAL A 8 39.67 5.02 -12.24
CA VAL A 8 39.00 5.93 -13.18
C VAL A 8 38.81 5.27 -14.56
N ASN A 9 37.54 5.19 -14.98
CA ASN A 9 37.05 5.07 -16.37
C ASN A 9 37.07 3.72 -17.12
N CYS A 10 36.89 2.57 -16.47
CA CYS A 10 36.33 1.42 -17.20
C CYS A 10 35.53 0.51 -16.28
N LEU A 11 34.22 0.35 -16.55
CA LEU A 11 33.44 -0.69 -15.91
C LEU A 11 33.97 -2.06 -16.35
N PRO A 12 33.93 -3.09 -15.48
CA PRO A 12 34.42 -4.42 -15.85
C PRO A 12 33.60 -4.99 -17.01
N ILE A 13 34.21 -5.81 -17.87
CA ILE A 13 33.46 -6.47 -18.94
C ILE A 13 32.53 -7.52 -18.33
N ILE A 14 31.22 -7.32 -18.46
CA ILE A 14 30.20 -8.28 -18.02
C ILE A 14 29.82 -9.17 -19.21
N THR A 15 29.99 -10.48 -19.01
CA THR A 15 29.51 -11.51 -19.95
C THR A 15 28.17 -12.06 -19.47
N GLU A 16 27.50 -12.81 -20.33
CA GLU A 16 26.29 -13.53 -19.94
C GLU A 16 26.55 -14.47 -18.75
N ASP A 17 27.68 -15.17 -18.73
CA ASP A 17 28.03 -16.09 -17.63
C ASP A 17 28.16 -15.33 -16.31
N HIS A 18 28.72 -14.12 -16.28
CA HIS A 18 28.76 -13.28 -15.07
C HIS A 18 27.35 -13.00 -14.54
N LEU A 19 26.39 -12.68 -15.42
CA LEU A 19 25.01 -12.43 -15.03
C LEU A 19 24.30 -13.70 -14.54
N ILE A 20 24.57 -14.85 -15.17
CA ILE A 20 24.04 -16.16 -14.74
C ILE A 20 24.60 -16.54 -13.37
N TYR A 21 25.91 -16.40 -13.15
CA TYR A 21 26.54 -16.66 -11.85
C TYR A 21 25.97 -15.73 -10.77
N PHE A 22 25.82 -14.44 -11.07
CA PHE A 22 25.20 -13.50 -10.16
C PHE A 22 23.75 -13.88 -9.83
N ALA A 23 22.95 -14.22 -10.85
CA ALA A 23 21.55 -14.60 -10.66
C ALA A 23 21.39 -15.88 -9.83
N THR A 24 22.23 -16.89 -10.09
CA THR A 24 22.23 -18.14 -9.35
C THR A 24 22.75 -17.96 -7.92
N LEU A 25 23.77 -17.13 -7.69
CA LEU A 25 24.25 -16.74 -6.37
C LEU A 25 23.17 -16.01 -5.55
N CYS A 26 22.45 -15.08 -6.19
CA CYS A 26 21.33 -14.37 -5.58
C CYS A 26 20.25 -15.36 -5.07
N LYS A 27 19.91 -16.38 -5.87
CA LYS A 27 18.96 -17.43 -5.46
C LYS A 27 19.56 -18.34 -4.37
N ASN A 28 20.71 -18.95 -4.63
CA ASN A 28 21.19 -20.09 -3.83
C ASN A 28 21.81 -19.66 -2.51
N SER A 29 22.66 -18.63 -2.56
CA SER A 29 23.44 -18.15 -1.42
C SER A 29 22.71 -17.06 -0.64
N LYS A 30 22.06 -16.12 -1.35
CA LYS A 30 21.35 -14.99 -0.71
C LYS A 30 19.85 -15.23 -0.50
N LYS A 31 19.31 -16.35 -1.01
CA LYS A 31 17.88 -16.71 -0.90
C LYS A 31 16.93 -15.60 -1.37
N LEU A 32 17.36 -14.81 -2.34
CA LEU A 32 16.58 -13.69 -2.88
C LEU A 32 15.47 -14.18 -3.80
N GLN A 33 14.34 -13.50 -3.77
CA GLN A 33 13.21 -13.76 -4.66
C GLN A 33 13.54 -13.34 -6.10
N HIS A 34 12.92 -14.01 -7.07
CA HIS A 34 13.07 -13.75 -8.49
C HIS A 34 12.96 -12.26 -8.83
N ASP A 35 11.97 -11.57 -8.27
CA ASP A 35 11.72 -10.16 -8.60
C ASP A 35 12.84 -9.24 -8.09
N THR A 36 13.42 -9.54 -6.92
CA THR A 36 14.60 -8.82 -6.42
C THR A 36 15.82 -9.08 -7.29
N ASN A 37 16.03 -10.34 -7.69
CA ASN A 37 17.12 -10.72 -8.58
C ASN A 37 17.01 -10.00 -9.94
N LYS A 38 15.81 -9.99 -10.53
CA LYS A 38 15.49 -9.24 -11.75
C LYS A 38 15.78 -7.73 -11.58
N MET A 39 15.43 -7.16 -10.43
CA MET A 39 15.71 -5.75 -10.13
C MET A 39 17.21 -5.47 -10.03
N TYR A 40 18.00 -6.37 -9.45
CA TYR A 40 19.46 -6.21 -9.40
C TYR A 40 20.11 -6.28 -10.78
N ILE A 41 19.69 -7.22 -11.64
CA ILE A 41 20.16 -7.29 -13.03
C ILE A 41 19.79 -5.99 -13.78
N ALA A 42 18.58 -5.48 -13.59
CA ALA A 42 18.18 -4.19 -14.17
C ALA A 42 19.02 -3.02 -13.62
N GLY A 43 19.42 -3.07 -12.35
CA GLY A 43 20.34 -2.10 -11.74
C GLY A 43 21.74 -2.14 -12.34
N ILE A 44 22.27 -3.35 -12.60
CA ILE A 44 23.54 -3.54 -13.32
C ILE A 44 23.42 -2.90 -14.71
N ARG A 45 22.40 -3.28 -15.48
CA ARG A 45 22.12 -2.69 -16.79
C ARG A 45 22.09 -1.16 -16.75
N TYR A 46 21.32 -0.59 -15.81
CA TYR A 46 21.21 0.86 -15.66
C TYR A 46 22.55 1.54 -15.39
N HIS A 47 23.41 0.92 -14.57
CA HIS A 47 24.71 1.48 -14.25
C HIS A 47 25.64 1.58 -15.47
N TYR A 48 25.63 0.57 -16.35
CA TYR A 48 26.41 0.57 -17.60
C TYR A 48 25.89 1.61 -18.59
N LEU A 49 24.58 1.61 -18.82
CA LEU A 49 23.95 2.60 -19.71
C LEU A 49 24.21 4.03 -19.26
N ARG A 50 24.19 4.29 -17.94
CA ARG A 50 24.49 5.61 -17.38
C ARG A 50 25.96 6.00 -17.55
N ALA A 51 26.87 5.04 -17.58
CA ALA A 51 28.30 5.28 -17.81
C ALA A 51 28.62 5.51 -19.30
N GLY A 52 27.64 5.33 -20.20
CA GLY A 52 27.84 5.40 -21.66
C GLY A 52 28.34 4.09 -22.27
N ASP A 53 28.40 3.02 -21.49
CA ASP A 53 28.81 1.68 -21.94
C ASP A 53 27.64 0.91 -22.58
N ASN A 54 27.98 -0.15 -23.31
CA ASN A 54 27.01 -1.05 -23.92
C ASN A 54 26.14 -1.75 -22.86
N ASP A 55 24.90 -2.08 -23.23
CA ASP A 55 23.98 -2.82 -22.37
C ASP A 55 24.49 -4.26 -22.14
N PRO A 56 24.92 -4.62 -20.92
CA PRO A 56 25.50 -5.93 -20.62
C PRO A 56 24.46 -7.07 -20.67
N THR A 57 23.17 -6.75 -20.81
CA THR A 57 22.09 -7.73 -20.94
C THR A 57 21.69 -8.00 -22.39
N THR A 58 22.21 -7.24 -23.35
CA THR A 58 21.98 -7.47 -24.78
C THR A 58 22.68 -8.75 -25.24
N GLY A 59 21.99 -9.55 -26.07
CA GLY A 59 22.55 -10.81 -26.57
C GLY A 59 22.62 -11.95 -25.55
N THR A 60 21.95 -11.80 -24.39
CA THR A 60 21.87 -12.86 -23.37
C THR A 60 20.73 -13.83 -23.67
N GLU A 61 21.02 -14.94 -24.34
CA GLU A 61 20.02 -15.94 -24.73
C GLU A 61 19.67 -16.91 -23.60
N ARG A 62 20.63 -17.25 -22.75
CA ARG A 62 20.53 -18.23 -21.65
C ARG A 62 20.02 -17.59 -20.37
N LEU A 63 20.41 -16.34 -20.08
CA LEU A 63 20.01 -15.63 -18.86
C LEU A 63 18.47 -15.59 -18.65
N PRO A 64 17.63 -15.32 -19.68
CA PRO A 64 16.18 -15.40 -19.54
C PRO A 64 15.67 -16.78 -19.10
N TYR A 65 16.22 -17.87 -19.65
CA TYR A 65 15.85 -19.23 -19.26
C TYR A 65 16.27 -19.55 -17.82
N ILE A 66 17.45 -19.10 -17.40
CA ILE A 66 17.90 -19.24 -16.02
C ILE A 66 16.97 -18.47 -15.07
N MET A 67 16.63 -17.22 -15.39
CA MET A 67 15.70 -16.42 -14.60
C MET A 67 14.31 -17.07 -14.52
N TRP A 68 13.84 -17.67 -15.61
CA TRP A 68 12.59 -18.43 -15.61
C TRP A 68 12.65 -19.70 -14.76
N GLY A 69 13.76 -20.45 -14.83
CA GLY A 69 14.02 -21.61 -13.96
C GLY A 69 14.06 -21.22 -12.48
N ILE A 70 14.70 -20.09 -12.15
CA ILE A 70 14.69 -19.50 -10.81
C ILE A 70 13.24 -19.22 -10.38
N LYS A 71 12.47 -18.51 -11.21
CA LYS A 71 11.06 -18.19 -10.93
C LYS A 71 10.22 -19.43 -10.65
N LYS A 72 10.32 -20.46 -11.50
CA LYS A 72 9.59 -21.73 -11.33
C LYS A 72 9.97 -22.45 -10.04
N SER A 73 11.27 -22.51 -9.75
CA SER A 73 11.76 -23.21 -8.55
C SER A 73 11.32 -22.58 -7.23
N GLN A 74 11.00 -21.28 -7.23
CA GLN A 74 10.66 -20.53 -6.02
C GLN A 74 9.18 -20.61 -5.63
N HIS A 75 8.35 -21.37 -6.34
CA HIS A 75 6.91 -21.57 -6.05
C HIS A 75 6.24 -20.31 -5.49
N ASN A 76 6.16 -19.20 -6.26
CA ASN A 76 5.62 -17.88 -5.87
C ASN A 76 4.87 -17.85 -4.51
N VAL A 77 5.59 -17.90 -3.39
CA VAL A 77 4.99 -17.82 -2.07
C VAL A 77 4.81 -16.34 -1.81
N SER A 78 3.77 -15.78 -2.41
CA SER A 78 3.30 -14.46 -2.01
C SER A 78 3.05 -14.52 -0.52
N ARG A 79 3.77 -13.71 0.27
CA ARG A 79 3.43 -13.52 1.68
C ARG A 79 2.03 -12.96 1.72
N ASN A 80 1.06 -13.81 2.09
CA ASN A 80 -0.33 -13.42 2.18
C ASN A 80 -0.48 -12.43 3.35
N ARG A 81 -0.59 -11.15 3.01
CA ARG A 81 -0.77 -10.06 3.98
C ARG A 81 -2.25 -9.96 4.29
N LEU A 82 -2.61 -10.07 5.57
CA LEU A 82 -4.00 -9.95 5.98
C LEU A 82 -4.44 -8.48 6.01
N PRO A 83 -5.69 -8.19 5.60
CA PRO A 83 -6.28 -6.86 5.70
C PRO A 83 -6.63 -6.51 7.14
N ILE A 84 -6.50 -5.22 7.49
CA ILE A 84 -7.21 -4.64 8.65
C ILE A 84 -8.54 -4.10 8.11
N THR A 85 -9.57 -4.94 8.09
CA THR A 85 -10.92 -4.56 7.63
C THR A 85 -11.58 -3.61 8.63
N SER A 86 -12.72 -3.03 8.26
CA SER A 86 -13.54 -2.17 9.16
C SER A 86 -13.85 -2.86 10.50
N ASP A 87 -14.14 -4.15 10.51
CA ASP A 87 -14.36 -4.93 11.75
C ASP A 87 -13.10 -5.03 12.62
N VAL A 88 -11.94 -5.29 12.01
CA VAL A 88 -10.66 -5.38 12.73
C VAL A 88 -10.28 -3.99 13.25
N LEU A 89 -10.45 -2.95 12.44
CA LEU A 89 -10.24 -1.55 12.82
C LEU A 89 -11.10 -1.18 14.03
N LYS A 90 -12.40 -1.50 14.00
CA LYS A 90 -13.32 -1.24 15.12
C LYS A 90 -12.85 -1.93 16.40
N ARG A 91 -12.41 -3.19 16.32
CA ARG A 91 -11.85 -3.92 17.47
C ARG A 91 -10.57 -3.28 18.00
N LEU A 92 -9.68 -2.82 17.13
CA LEU A 92 -8.46 -2.11 17.51
C LEU A 92 -8.79 -0.79 18.24
N CYS A 93 -9.69 0.03 17.69
CA CYS A 93 -10.10 1.29 18.32
C CYS A 93 -10.84 1.06 19.66
N ASN A 94 -11.71 0.05 19.73
CA ASN A 94 -12.37 -0.33 20.98
C ASN A 94 -11.36 -0.76 22.05
N LEU A 95 -10.34 -1.54 21.67
CA LEU A 95 -9.28 -1.95 22.58
C LEU A 95 -8.45 -0.75 23.06
N LEU A 96 -8.10 0.19 22.18
CA LEU A 96 -7.42 1.42 22.59
C LEU A 96 -8.28 2.28 23.54
N SER A 97 -9.61 2.23 23.40
CA SER A 97 -10.53 2.96 24.28
C SER A 97 -10.57 2.40 25.71
N THR A 98 -10.05 1.19 25.97
CA THR A 98 -9.95 0.62 27.32
C THR A 98 -8.66 1.02 28.04
N GLY A 99 -7.74 1.75 27.40
CA GLY A 99 -6.45 2.12 27.99
C GLY A 99 -5.41 1.01 27.89
N VAL A 100 -4.66 0.96 26.80
CA VAL A 100 -3.67 -0.09 26.50
C VAL A 100 -2.25 0.37 26.76
N PHE A 101 -1.94 1.59 26.35
CA PHE A 101 -0.63 2.21 26.50
C PHE A 101 -0.76 3.40 27.46
N SER A 102 -0.69 4.63 26.96
CA SER A 102 -1.03 5.85 27.70
C SER A 102 -2.23 6.53 27.04
N PRO A 103 -2.98 7.38 27.76
CA PRO A 103 -4.11 8.12 27.17
C PRO A 103 -3.73 8.89 25.91
N PHE A 104 -2.50 9.43 25.87
CA PHE A 104 -1.96 10.12 24.71
C PHE A 104 -1.70 9.15 23.54
N ILE A 105 -0.92 8.09 23.79
CA ILE A 105 -0.55 7.12 22.76
C ILE A 105 -1.79 6.40 22.20
N ASP A 106 -2.75 6.06 23.04
CA ASP A 106 -3.98 5.41 22.61
C ASP A 106 -4.83 6.33 21.72
N LEU A 107 -4.92 7.62 22.04
CA LEU A 107 -5.60 8.61 21.21
C LEU A 107 -4.86 8.85 19.89
N MET A 108 -3.53 8.97 19.93
CA MET A 108 -2.68 9.12 18.75
C MET A 108 -2.83 7.92 17.81
N LEU A 109 -2.83 6.70 18.34
CA LEU A 109 -3.01 5.48 17.55
C LEU A 109 -4.42 5.38 16.95
N GLN A 110 -5.47 5.77 17.67
CA GLN A 110 -6.82 5.86 17.09
C GLN A 110 -6.84 6.83 15.91
N CYS A 111 -6.26 8.02 16.08
CA CYS A 111 -6.12 9.00 15.02
C CYS A 111 -5.37 8.42 13.81
N ALA A 112 -4.22 7.80 14.04
CA ALA A 112 -3.41 7.18 12.99
C ALA A 112 -4.15 6.05 12.26
N PHE A 113 -4.87 5.18 12.98
CA PHE A 113 -5.59 4.04 12.40
C PHE A 113 -6.74 4.49 11.51
N LEU A 114 -7.54 5.45 11.99
CA LEU A 114 -8.66 6.00 11.25
C LEU A 114 -8.17 6.75 10.00
N THR A 115 -7.15 7.58 10.16
CA THR A 115 -6.53 8.31 9.04
C THR A 115 -5.96 7.34 8.00
N ALA A 116 -5.22 6.32 8.43
CA ALA A 116 -4.66 5.32 7.52
C ALA A 116 -5.73 4.51 6.77
N PHE A 117 -6.83 4.18 7.44
CA PHE A 117 -7.91 3.39 6.85
C PHE A 117 -8.75 4.23 5.89
N PHE A 118 -9.29 5.37 6.33
CA PHE A 118 -10.22 6.17 5.53
C PHE A 118 -9.55 6.88 4.36
N GLY A 119 -8.26 7.25 4.47
CA GLY A 119 -7.51 7.82 3.34
C GLY A 119 -6.76 6.80 2.49
N PHE A 120 -7.01 5.50 2.70
CA PHE A 120 -6.35 4.41 1.96
C PHE A 120 -4.82 4.55 1.95
N LEU A 121 -4.25 5.07 3.05
CA LEU A 121 -2.88 5.54 3.07
C LEU A 121 -1.90 4.37 3.13
N ARG A 122 -0.81 4.50 2.39
CA ARG A 122 0.37 3.68 2.63
C ARG A 122 0.98 4.11 3.96
N CYS A 123 1.50 3.17 4.74
CA CYS A 123 2.12 3.51 6.03
C CYS A 123 3.22 4.58 5.92
N GLY A 124 3.98 4.62 4.82
CA GLY A 124 4.99 5.67 4.62
C GLY A 124 4.45 7.05 4.22
N GLU A 125 3.14 7.23 4.04
CA GLU A 125 2.52 8.52 3.72
C GLU A 125 2.18 9.32 5.00
N PHE A 126 2.07 8.66 6.15
CA PHE A 126 1.76 9.30 7.45
C PHE A 126 2.77 8.94 8.56
N THR A 127 3.83 8.18 8.24
CA THR A 127 4.91 7.85 9.18
C THR A 127 6.27 8.11 8.54
N CYS A 128 7.30 8.31 9.35
CA CYS A 128 8.67 8.52 8.88
C CYS A 128 9.47 7.23 8.75
N LYS A 129 10.44 7.22 7.83
CA LYS A 129 11.38 6.09 7.69
C LYS A 129 12.33 5.99 8.88
N THR A 130 12.85 7.12 9.32
CA THR A 130 13.77 7.24 10.46
C THR A 130 13.27 8.35 11.38
N LYS A 131 13.72 8.31 12.63
CA LYS A 131 13.34 9.28 13.67
C LYS A 131 13.77 10.71 13.35
N ASP A 132 14.81 10.86 12.51
CA ASP A 132 15.37 12.15 12.11
C ASP A 132 14.83 12.67 10.75
N ASP A 133 13.92 11.94 10.09
CA ASP A 133 13.35 12.33 8.78
C ASP A 133 12.12 13.22 8.96
N CYS A 134 12.29 14.35 9.67
CA CYS A 134 11.20 15.30 9.96
C CYS A 134 10.76 16.09 8.72
N LEU A 135 11.63 16.21 7.71
CA LEU A 135 11.37 17.01 6.50
C LEU A 135 10.25 16.44 5.61
N ASN A 136 9.98 15.14 5.70
CA ASN A 136 8.98 14.46 4.87
C ASN A 136 7.77 13.96 5.68
N CYS A 137 7.65 14.38 6.94
CA CYS A 137 6.50 14.01 7.78
C CYS A 137 5.29 14.90 7.48
N VAL A 138 4.09 14.36 7.69
CA VAL A 138 2.87 15.16 7.69
C VAL A 138 2.85 15.97 8.99
N ILE A 139 2.59 17.26 8.90
CA ILE A 139 2.59 18.19 10.04
C ILE A 139 1.18 18.61 10.44
N ILE A 140 1.05 19.30 11.56
CA ILE A 140 -0.25 19.82 12.04
C ILE A 140 -0.91 20.75 11.02
N ASP A 141 -0.15 21.66 10.40
CA ASP A 141 -0.67 22.58 9.36
C ASP A 141 -1.14 21.89 8.07
N ASP A 142 -0.79 20.62 7.87
CA ASP A 142 -1.32 19.84 6.75
C ASP A 142 -2.76 19.35 7.00
N VAL A 143 -3.32 19.59 8.19
CA VAL A 143 -4.69 19.23 8.57
C VAL A 143 -5.63 20.43 8.55
N GLU A 144 -6.69 20.35 7.74
CA GLU A 144 -7.77 21.34 7.73
C GLU A 144 -9.07 20.69 8.23
N ILE A 145 -9.64 21.19 9.34
CA ILE A 145 -10.90 20.67 9.89
C ILE A 145 -12.07 21.50 9.35
N SER A 146 -13.05 20.83 8.73
CA SER A 146 -14.35 21.39 8.37
C SER A 146 -15.42 20.95 9.36
N LEU A 147 -15.71 21.79 10.36
CA LEU A 147 -16.75 21.51 11.36
C LEU A 147 -18.16 21.42 10.76
N LEU A 148 -18.40 22.09 9.63
CA LEU A 148 -19.70 22.12 8.96
C LEU A 148 -20.04 20.78 8.30
N HIS A 149 -19.03 20.05 7.83
CA HIS A 149 -19.21 18.80 7.09
C HIS A 149 -18.82 17.55 7.90
N ASP A 150 -18.44 17.72 9.18
CA ASP A 150 -17.86 16.66 10.03
C ASP A 150 -16.72 15.90 9.32
N GLN A 151 -15.89 16.66 8.61
CA GLN A 151 -14.78 16.14 7.80
C GLN A 151 -13.47 16.89 8.07
N PHE A 152 -12.33 16.20 7.92
CA PHE A 152 -11.03 16.85 7.83
C PHE A 152 -10.35 16.50 6.52
N VAL A 153 -9.46 17.38 6.11
CA VAL A 153 -8.60 17.25 4.93
C VAL A 153 -7.17 17.07 5.40
N LEU A 154 -6.44 16.14 4.79
CA LEU A 154 -5.02 15.89 5.04
C LEU A 154 -4.20 16.12 3.78
N LYS A 155 -3.29 17.09 3.80
CA LYS A 155 -2.38 17.36 2.68
C LYS A 155 -1.17 16.44 2.75
N LEU A 156 -0.99 15.59 1.74
CA LEU A 156 0.14 14.67 1.67
C LEU A 156 1.32 15.32 0.94
N ARG A 157 2.39 15.62 1.68
CA ARG A 157 3.63 16.21 1.14
C ARG A 157 4.38 15.30 0.18
N THR A 158 4.25 13.98 0.35
CA THR A 158 4.89 13.01 -0.53
C THR A 158 3.95 11.85 -0.82
N SER A 159 3.94 11.36 -2.05
CA SER A 159 3.30 10.09 -2.39
C SER A 159 4.20 9.28 -3.32
N LYS A 160 4.08 7.95 -3.25
CA LYS A 160 4.84 7.06 -4.17
C LYS A 160 4.50 7.27 -5.65
N THR A 161 3.35 7.88 -5.92
CA THR A 161 2.83 8.20 -7.25
C THR A 161 3.14 9.64 -7.67
N ASP A 162 3.82 10.41 -6.81
CA ASP A 162 4.32 11.76 -7.09
C ASP A 162 5.86 11.73 -7.20
N PRO A 163 6.41 11.35 -8.38
CA PRO A 163 7.85 11.32 -8.60
C PRO A 163 8.50 12.71 -8.53
N PHE A 164 7.71 13.79 -8.61
CA PHE A 164 8.19 15.17 -8.60
C PHE A 164 8.05 15.85 -7.23
N ARG A 165 7.44 15.19 -6.23
CA ARG A 165 7.23 15.69 -4.86
C ARG A 165 6.54 17.06 -4.82
N VAL A 166 5.67 17.33 -5.79
CA VAL A 166 4.89 18.57 -5.84
C VAL A 166 3.87 18.60 -4.69
N GLY A 167 3.64 17.46 -4.05
CA GLY A 167 2.56 17.29 -3.09
C GLY A 167 1.33 16.98 -3.91
N VAL A 168 0.65 15.90 -3.55
CA VAL A 168 -0.64 15.64 -4.13
C VAL A 168 -1.62 16.51 -3.34
N ASN A 169 -2.05 17.63 -3.92
CA ASN A 169 -3.17 18.46 -3.42
C ASN A 169 -4.50 17.72 -3.60
N GLU A 170 -4.55 16.45 -3.22
CA GLU A 170 -5.79 15.71 -3.15
C GLU A 170 -6.25 15.84 -1.71
N ASN A 171 -7.21 16.74 -1.54
CA ASN A 171 -7.90 16.95 -0.27
C ASN A 171 -8.74 15.69 0.01
N ASP A 172 -8.10 14.63 0.50
CA ASP A 172 -8.80 13.43 0.92
C ASP A 172 -9.72 13.83 2.09
N ILE A 173 -10.99 13.48 1.97
CA ILE A 173 -12.00 13.75 2.99
C ILE A 173 -12.03 12.56 3.96
N PHE A 174 -11.80 12.83 5.24
CA PHE A 174 -11.78 11.81 6.29
C PHE A 174 -12.88 12.03 7.33
N GLY A 175 -13.56 10.96 7.74
CA GLY A 175 -14.42 10.92 8.93
C GLY A 175 -13.95 9.75 9.80
N PRO A 176 -13.47 9.96 11.04
CA PRO A 176 -14.17 10.72 12.08
C PRO A 176 -13.36 11.92 12.61
N VAL A 177 -13.85 13.12 12.35
CA VAL A 177 -13.22 14.38 12.77
C VAL A 177 -13.07 14.50 14.28
N HIS A 178 -14.02 13.95 15.04
CA HIS A 178 -13.99 14.13 16.49
C HIS A 178 -12.72 13.56 17.13
N ILE A 179 -12.16 12.45 16.61
CA ILE A 179 -10.90 11.89 17.12
C ILE A 179 -9.72 12.78 16.74
N MET A 180 -9.64 13.21 15.48
CA MET A 180 -8.59 14.11 15.00
C MET A 180 -8.60 15.43 15.78
N ASN A 181 -9.78 16.05 15.93
CA ASN A 181 -9.95 17.29 16.68
C ASN A 181 -9.59 17.11 18.17
N LYS A 182 -10.01 16.01 18.80
CA LYS A 182 -9.63 15.69 20.19
C LYS A 182 -8.11 15.56 20.33
N TYR A 183 -7.47 14.88 19.40
CA TYR A 183 -6.03 14.69 19.38
C TYR A 183 -5.27 16.01 19.16
N LEU A 184 -5.65 16.80 18.15
CA LEU A 184 -5.04 18.11 17.88
C LEU A 184 -5.19 19.07 19.08
N LYS A 185 -6.37 19.12 19.71
CA LYS A 185 -6.57 19.91 20.94
C LYS A 185 -5.62 19.48 22.05
N TYR A 186 -5.43 18.17 22.25
CA TYR A 186 -4.49 17.65 23.23
C TYR A 186 -3.04 18.05 22.89
N CYS A 187 -2.62 17.94 21.63
CA CYS A 187 -1.29 18.36 21.17
C CYS A 187 -1.06 19.87 21.41
N LEU A 188 -2.04 20.72 21.09
CA LEU A 188 -1.97 22.16 21.32
C LEU A 188 -1.84 22.50 22.81
N GLN A 189 -2.58 21.79 23.68
CA GLN A 189 -2.47 21.95 25.13
C GLN A 189 -1.08 21.58 25.67
N MET A 190 -0.37 20.67 24.99
CA MET A 190 1.00 20.27 25.32
C MET A 190 2.07 21.18 24.67
N GLY A 191 1.65 22.25 23.97
CA GLY A 191 2.55 23.22 23.35
C GLY A 191 3.03 22.84 21.95
N ALA A 192 2.29 21.98 21.21
CA ALA A 192 2.62 21.69 19.83
C ALA A 192 2.55 22.95 18.95
N LEU A 193 3.53 23.11 18.06
CA LEU A 193 3.54 24.16 17.04
C LEU A 193 2.96 23.64 15.72
N ALA A 194 2.46 24.55 14.90
CA ALA A 194 1.96 24.33 13.55
C ALA A 194 2.87 23.46 12.66
N ASN A 195 4.19 23.64 12.77
CA ASN A 195 5.20 22.92 12.00
C ASN A 195 5.65 21.59 12.62
N PHE A 196 5.07 21.17 13.74
CA PHE A 196 5.40 19.89 14.36
C PHE A 196 4.74 18.73 13.61
N PRO A 197 5.34 17.53 13.66
CA PRO A 197 4.73 16.33 13.10
C PRO A 197 3.31 16.12 13.63
N LEU A 198 2.40 15.73 12.74
CA LEU A 198 1.02 15.43 13.10
C LEU A 198 0.97 14.26 14.08
N LEU A 199 1.68 13.16 13.79
CA LEU A 199 1.73 11.96 14.62
C LEU A 199 3.12 11.84 15.24
N VAL A 200 3.19 11.69 16.57
CA VAL A 200 4.45 11.69 17.33
C VAL A 200 4.63 10.43 18.18
N GLU A 201 5.87 10.07 18.50
CA GLU A 201 6.17 8.87 19.31
C GLU A 201 5.93 9.05 20.81
N SER A 202 5.86 10.29 21.30
CA SER A 202 5.83 10.60 22.73
C SER A 202 5.18 11.95 23.00
N GLU A 203 4.40 12.05 24.07
CA GLU A 203 3.86 13.30 24.60
C GLU A 203 4.94 14.25 25.18
N PHE A 204 6.14 13.72 25.47
CA PHE A 204 7.25 14.49 26.04
C PHE A 204 8.18 15.10 24.98
N ASP A 205 8.06 14.67 23.72
CA ASP A 205 8.84 15.18 22.60
C ASP A 205 7.97 15.24 21.35
N LEU A 206 7.26 16.36 21.21
CA LEU A 206 6.33 16.61 20.11
C LEU A 206 7.05 16.93 18.79
N SER A 207 8.37 17.08 18.80
CA SER A 207 9.16 17.28 17.59
C SER A 207 9.50 15.98 16.86
N ARG A 208 9.29 14.83 17.53
CA ARG A 208 9.72 13.53 17.05
C ARG A 208 8.59 12.77 16.36
N PRO A 209 8.67 12.59 15.03
CA PRO A 209 7.60 11.97 14.26
C PRO A 209 7.47 10.47 14.55
N LEU A 210 6.25 9.95 14.43
CA LEU A 210 5.97 8.53 14.50
C LEU A 210 6.69 7.78 13.39
N SER A 211 7.65 6.93 13.75
CA SER A 211 8.33 6.09 12.78
C SER A 211 7.46 4.90 12.34
N ARG A 212 7.67 4.47 11.09
CA ARG A 212 6.99 3.30 10.52
C ARG A 212 7.16 2.04 11.37
N GLU A 213 8.35 1.84 11.91
CA GLU A 213 8.68 0.69 12.74
C GLU A 213 7.87 0.72 14.05
N THR A 214 7.90 1.85 14.75
CA THR A 214 7.14 2.06 15.99
C THR A 214 5.64 1.86 15.76
N PHE A 215 5.07 2.45 14.70
CA PHE A 215 3.66 2.26 14.34
C PHE A 215 3.31 0.79 14.13
N ILE A 216 4.11 0.05 13.34
CA ILE A 216 3.86 -1.38 13.09
C ILE A 216 3.97 -2.19 14.37
N ASN A 217 4.90 -1.83 15.27
CA ASN A 217 5.05 -2.51 16.56
C ASN A 217 3.82 -2.31 17.46
N TYR A 218 3.27 -1.11 17.53
CA TYR A 218 1.99 -0.87 18.24
C TYR A 218 0.85 -1.70 17.66
N VAL A 219 0.70 -1.70 16.33
CA VAL A 219 -0.35 -2.49 15.65
C VAL A 219 -0.20 -3.98 15.97
N ARG A 220 1.02 -4.52 15.92
CA ARG A 220 1.29 -5.94 16.23
C ARG A 220 0.92 -6.28 17.68
N GLN A 221 1.29 -5.44 18.63
CA GLN A 221 0.94 -5.66 20.04
C GLN A 221 -0.58 -5.71 20.25
N LEU A 222 -1.34 -4.82 19.62
CA LEU A 222 -2.80 -4.82 19.69
C LEU A 222 -3.41 -6.04 19.00
N LEU A 223 -2.87 -6.45 17.84
CA LEU A 223 -3.33 -7.65 17.13
C LEU A 223 -3.12 -8.93 17.95
N ILE A 224 -1.98 -9.07 18.63
CA ILE A 224 -1.73 -10.18 19.55
C ILE A 224 -2.79 -10.22 20.65
N ARG A 225 -3.09 -9.08 21.28
CA ARG A 225 -4.13 -8.98 22.33
C ARG A 225 -5.52 -9.37 21.82
N LEU A 226 -5.81 -9.13 20.54
CA LEU A 226 -7.06 -9.53 19.89
C LEU A 226 -7.04 -10.99 19.37
N GLY A 227 -5.96 -11.74 19.60
CA GLY A 227 -5.83 -13.14 19.19
C GLY A 227 -5.46 -13.36 17.72
N TYR A 228 -4.99 -12.32 17.02
CA TYR A 228 -4.53 -12.44 15.64
C TYR A 228 -3.05 -12.82 15.57
N ASN A 229 -2.66 -13.52 14.49
CA ASN A 229 -1.26 -13.73 14.15
C ASN A 229 -0.69 -12.48 13.46
N GLU A 230 0.09 -11.71 14.21
CA GLU A 230 0.67 -10.42 13.85
C GLU A 230 1.69 -10.51 12.71
N SER A 231 2.33 -11.68 12.50
CA SER A 231 3.29 -11.88 11.42
C SER A 231 2.67 -11.74 10.02
N LYS A 232 1.35 -11.88 9.92
CA LYS A 232 0.58 -11.71 8.68
C LYS A 232 0.20 -10.26 8.40
N PHE A 233 0.44 -9.34 9.32
CA PHE A 233 0.12 -7.93 9.19
C PHE A 233 1.36 -7.08 8.98
N CYS A 234 1.22 -6.04 8.17
CA CYS A 234 2.29 -5.07 7.92
C CYS A 234 1.70 -3.69 7.63
N GLY A 235 2.55 -2.67 7.42
CA GLY A 235 2.07 -1.31 7.10
C GLY A 235 1.23 -1.17 5.81
N HIS A 236 0.99 -2.24 5.04
CA HIS A 236 0.07 -2.22 3.90
C HIS A 236 -1.33 -2.75 4.27
N SER A 237 -1.48 -3.37 5.44
CA SER A 237 -2.70 -4.05 5.87
C SER A 237 -3.89 -3.10 6.02
N PHE A 238 -3.68 -1.85 6.45
CA PHE A 238 -4.73 -0.82 6.50
C PHE A 238 -5.27 -0.52 5.10
N ARG A 239 -4.37 -0.22 4.14
CA ARG A 239 -4.76 0.07 2.76
C ARG A 239 -5.43 -1.10 2.05
N ILE A 240 -4.97 -2.34 2.27
CA ILE A 240 -5.67 -3.54 1.77
C ILE A 240 -7.07 -3.58 2.37
N GLY A 241 -7.17 -3.44 3.70
CA GLY A 241 -8.43 -3.59 4.40
C GLY A 241 -9.44 -2.48 4.13
N ALA A 242 -9.00 -1.26 3.86
CA ALA A 242 -9.85 -0.18 3.36
C ALA A 242 -10.49 -0.55 2.02
N ALA A 243 -9.68 -1.03 1.05
CA ALA A 243 -10.16 -1.52 -0.24
C ALA A 243 -11.15 -2.68 -0.10
N THR A 244 -10.78 -3.68 0.71
CA THR A 244 -11.63 -4.84 0.96
C THR A 244 -12.94 -4.44 1.61
N SER A 245 -12.93 -3.49 2.55
CA SER A 245 -14.15 -3.04 3.25
C SER A 245 -15.04 -2.19 2.35
N ALA A 246 -14.45 -1.29 1.55
CA ALA A 246 -15.20 -0.48 0.59
C ALA A 246 -15.93 -1.36 -0.44
N ALA A 247 -15.25 -2.36 -0.98
CA ALA A 247 -15.87 -3.34 -1.88
C ALA A 247 -16.98 -4.14 -1.19
N ALA A 248 -16.77 -4.55 0.07
CA ALA A 248 -17.79 -5.25 0.85
C ALA A 248 -19.04 -4.39 1.13
N THR A 249 -18.89 -3.06 1.19
CA THR A 249 -20.01 -2.11 1.29
C THR A 249 -20.65 -1.74 -0.04
N GLY A 250 -20.18 -2.32 -1.16
CA GLY A 250 -20.74 -2.06 -2.50
C GLY A 250 -20.23 -0.79 -3.17
N VAL A 251 -19.14 -0.19 -2.69
CA VAL A 251 -18.47 0.91 -3.40
C VAL A 251 -17.94 0.38 -4.73
N GLU A 252 -18.19 1.11 -5.81
CA GLU A 252 -17.77 0.70 -7.14
C GLU A 252 -16.23 0.66 -7.28
N ASP A 253 -15.74 -0.30 -8.06
CA ASP A 253 -14.32 -0.56 -8.25
C ASP A 253 -13.54 0.68 -8.72
N HIS A 254 -14.12 1.49 -9.61
CA HIS A 254 -13.51 2.73 -10.10
C HIS A 254 -13.37 3.80 -9.00
N ILE A 255 -14.32 3.86 -8.05
CA ILE A 255 -14.24 4.75 -6.89
C ILE A 255 -13.17 4.24 -5.93
N ILE A 256 -13.10 2.93 -5.67
CA ILE A 256 -12.05 2.32 -4.84
C ILE A 256 -10.67 2.61 -5.45
N GLN A 257 -10.53 2.49 -6.78
CA GLN A 257 -9.30 2.80 -7.49
C GLN A 257 -8.84 4.24 -7.24
N THR A 258 -9.78 5.18 -7.36
CA THR A 258 -9.56 6.62 -7.12
C THR A 258 -9.21 6.89 -5.66
N LEU A 259 -10.01 6.41 -4.70
CA LEU A 259 -9.77 6.58 -3.26
C LEU A 259 -8.41 6.05 -2.83
N GLY A 260 -8.00 4.91 -3.39
CA GLY A 260 -6.67 4.39 -3.11
C GLY A 260 -5.56 5.02 -3.92
N ARG A 261 -5.79 5.83 -4.94
CA ARG A 261 -4.72 6.33 -5.83
C ARG A 261 -3.93 5.18 -6.47
N TRP A 262 -4.65 4.22 -7.05
CA TRP A 262 -4.04 3.13 -7.81
C TRP A 262 -4.01 3.44 -9.29
N SER A 263 -2.81 3.58 -9.86
CA SER A 263 -2.61 3.78 -11.31
C SER A 263 -2.89 2.54 -12.16
N SER A 264 -3.14 1.39 -11.53
CA SER A 264 -3.43 0.12 -12.20
C SER A 264 -4.37 -0.74 -11.36
N ASP A 265 -4.94 -1.75 -11.99
CA ASP A 265 -5.88 -2.72 -11.41
C ASP A 265 -5.28 -3.66 -10.35
N CYS A 266 -4.11 -3.32 -9.80
CA CYS A 266 -3.47 -4.09 -8.74
C CYS A 266 -4.34 -4.18 -7.47
N TYR A 267 -5.28 -3.26 -7.27
CA TYR A 267 -6.23 -3.25 -6.15
C TYR A 267 -7.27 -4.37 -6.23
N ILE A 268 -7.59 -4.88 -7.43
CA ILE A 268 -8.50 -6.00 -7.63
C ILE A 268 -8.05 -7.22 -6.82
N ARG A 269 -6.75 -7.40 -6.60
CA ARG A 269 -6.21 -8.50 -5.77
C ARG A 269 -6.64 -8.42 -4.30
N TYR A 270 -7.08 -7.26 -3.83
CA TYR A 270 -7.58 -7.03 -2.47
C TYR A 270 -9.10 -7.21 -2.38
N ILE A 271 -9.80 -7.09 -3.50
CA ILE A 271 -11.24 -7.28 -3.60
C ILE A 271 -11.49 -8.77 -3.82
N LYS A 272 -12.07 -9.42 -2.80
CA LYS A 272 -12.51 -10.81 -2.94
C LYS A 272 -14.01 -10.81 -3.21
N THR A 273 -14.39 -11.21 -4.41
CA THR A 273 -15.79 -11.42 -4.74
C THR A 273 -16.31 -12.62 -3.95
N ASP A 274 -17.31 -12.39 -3.10
CA ASP A 274 -17.97 -13.47 -2.36
C ASP A 274 -18.62 -14.45 -3.36
N LYS A 275 -18.51 -15.76 -3.08
CA LYS A 275 -19.11 -16.80 -3.93
C LYS A 275 -20.62 -16.60 -4.12
N ARG A 276 -21.31 -16.00 -3.14
CA ARG A 276 -22.74 -15.66 -3.23
C ARG A 276 -23.00 -14.56 -4.24
N VAL A 277 -22.10 -13.58 -4.36
CA VAL A 277 -22.19 -12.52 -5.38
C VAL A 277 -21.98 -13.13 -6.76
N ILE A 278 -21.02 -14.05 -6.90
CA ILE A 278 -20.82 -14.81 -8.14
C ILE A 278 -22.07 -15.64 -8.47
N SER A 279 -22.64 -16.37 -7.51
CA SER A 279 -23.87 -17.15 -7.70
C SER A 279 -25.05 -16.28 -8.14
N LYS A 280 -25.28 -15.14 -7.46
CA LYS A 280 -26.36 -14.21 -7.84
C LYS A 280 -26.14 -13.59 -9.22
N ALA A 281 -24.90 -13.28 -9.58
CA ALA A 281 -24.58 -12.80 -10.92
C ALA A 281 -24.87 -13.88 -11.97
N GLN A 282 -24.49 -15.13 -11.70
CA GLN A 282 -24.80 -16.28 -12.55
C GLN A 282 -26.32 -16.50 -12.68
N GLU A 283 -27.08 -16.42 -11.59
CA GLU A 283 -28.55 -16.51 -11.60
C GLU A 283 -29.18 -15.42 -12.48
N LYS A 284 -28.71 -14.17 -12.37
CA LYS A 284 -29.17 -13.06 -13.22
C LYS A 284 -28.84 -13.29 -14.71
N MET A 285 -27.67 -13.86 -15.01
CA MET A 285 -27.30 -14.22 -16.38
C MET A 285 -28.18 -15.36 -16.93
N CYS A 286 -28.52 -16.36 -16.11
CA CYS A 286 -29.43 -17.44 -16.52
C CYS A 286 -30.86 -16.96 -16.79
N HIS A 287 -31.30 -15.87 -16.16
CA HIS A 287 -32.63 -15.29 -16.46
C HIS A 287 -32.75 -14.74 -17.89
N PHE A 288 -31.65 -14.53 -18.63
CA PHE A 288 -31.70 -14.20 -20.06
C PHE A 288 -32.15 -15.38 -20.94
N GLU A 289 -31.89 -16.63 -20.57
CA GLU A 289 -32.31 -17.80 -21.39
C GLU A 289 -33.84 -17.97 -21.43
N LYS A 290 -34.56 -17.51 -20.39
CA LYS A 290 -36.03 -17.59 -20.35
C LYS A 290 -36.73 -16.69 -21.37
N TYR A 291 -36.03 -15.75 -21.99
CA TYR A 291 -36.55 -14.93 -23.09
C TYR A 291 -36.09 -15.39 -24.48
N CYS A 292 -35.05 -16.23 -24.57
CA CYS A 292 -34.58 -16.77 -25.84
C CYS A 292 -35.25 -18.10 -26.22
N ILE A 293 -35.84 -18.84 -25.27
CA ILE A 293 -36.46 -20.15 -25.51
C ILE A 293 -37.96 -20.05 -25.83
N VAL A 294 -38.55 -18.84 -25.74
CA VAL A 294 -39.96 -18.61 -26.08
C VAL A 294 -40.09 -17.99 -27.48
N ASP A 295 -39.41 -18.54 -28.50
CA ASP A 295 -39.78 -18.26 -29.89
C ASP A 295 -39.23 -19.26 -30.92
N VAL A 296 -39.40 -20.56 -30.66
CA VAL A 296 -39.18 -21.61 -31.69
C VAL A 296 -40.52 -22.09 -32.30
N THR A 297 -41.63 -21.38 -32.05
CA THR A 297 -42.94 -21.73 -32.65
C THR A 297 -43.66 -20.60 -33.38
N ASN A 298 -43.15 -19.37 -33.40
CA ASN A 298 -43.66 -18.33 -34.29
C ASN A 298 -42.54 -17.77 -35.17
N ILE A 299 -42.45 -18.31 -36.38
CA ILE A 299 -41.73 -17.68 -37.48
C ILE A 299 -42.46 -16.38 -37.81
N VAL A 300 -41.96 -15.25 -37.30
CA VAL A 300 -42.20 -13.93 -37.87
C VAL A 300 -40.84 -13.28 -38.08
N TYR A 301 -40.43 -13.20 -39.34
CA TYR A 301 -39.25 -12.47 -39.78
C TYR A 301 -39.36 -11.00 -39.36
N PHE A 302 -38.61 -10.59 -38.33
CA PHE A 302 -38.28 -9.19 -38.12
C PHE A 302 -36.82 -8.97 -38.54
N TYR A 303 -36.65 -8.45 -39.75
CA TYR A 303 -35.44 -7.76 -40.17
C TYR A 303 -35.23 -6.55 -39.26
N PHE A 304 -34.19 -6.56 -38.44
CA PHE A 304 -33.65 -5.32 -37.85
C PHE A 304 -32.40 -4.92 -38.61
N CYS A 305 -32.57 -3.88 -39.43
CA CYS A 305 -31.50 -3.15 -40.09
C CYS A 305 -30.80 -2.27 -39.03
N ILE A 306 -29.51 -2.48 -38.83
CA ILE A 306 -28.66 -1.63 -37.99
C ILE A 306 -28.22 -0.43 -38.85
N CYS A 307 -28.48 0.79 -38.36
CA CYS A 307 -27.68 1.98 -38.67
C CYS A 307 -26.68 2.19 -37.54
#